data_AF-A0A7K0C410-F1
#
_entry.id   AF-A0A7K0C410-F1
#
_cell.length_a   1.000
_cell.length_b   1.000
_cell.length_c   1.000
_cell.angle_alpha   90.00
_cell.angle_beta   90.00
_cell.angle_gamma   90.00
#
_symmetry.space_group_name_H-M   'P 1'
#
loop_
_entity.id
_entity.type
_entity.pdbx_description
1 polymer ?
#
loop_
_entity_poly.entity_id
_entity_poly.type
_entity_poly.pdbx_seq_one_letter_code
_entity_poly.pdbx_strand_id
1 'polypeptide(L)'
;MAAHHPSPRPAPNVLFLLAGLILIIAGVALMAFGALTAFQAIPRGDLRLGAVPDARGDLAPVINGFTVVIAGCTTLTAGRYLWRGARRRGLRDRLGRLLVISGYLVVTVALYVLTRYLLRALATDDADASVRIVLNGLVVCALIAVPGSLLAVPGFRMAREEPLMRAEARARF
;
A
#
# COMPACT_ATOMS: atom_id res chain seq x y z
N MET A 1 -48.89 18.38 7.65
CA MET A 1 -47.89 17.44 7.09
C MET A 1 -46.90 18.25 6.26
N ALA A 2 -45.69 18.50 6.79
CA ALA A 2 -44.67 19.23 6.04
C ALA A 2 -43.98 18.27 5.07
N ALA A 3 -44.03 18.59 3.77
CA ALA A 3 -43.34 17.83 2.74
C ALA A 3 -41.82 17.91 2.98
N HIS A 4 -41.23 16.76 3.31
CA HIS A 4 -39.80 16.62 3.45
C HIS A 4 -39.20 16.64 2.04
N HIS A 5 -38.80 17.82 1.54
CA HIS A 5 -38.05 17.91 0.29
C HIS A 5 -36.72 17.17 0.47
N PRO A 6 -36.45 16.08 -0.27
CA PRO A 6 -35.15 15.44 -0.21
C PRO A 6 -34.12 16.45 -0.68
N SER A 7 -33.20 16.83 0.20
CA SER A 7 -32.09 17.71 -0.14
C SER A 7 -31.38 17.14 -1.37
N PRO A 8 -31.10 17.94 -2.42
CA PRO A 8 -30.48 17.44 -3.63
C PRO A 8 -29.16 16.76 -3.28
N ARG A 9 -29.03 15.47 -3.64
CA ARG A 9 -27.82 14.69 -3.41
C ARG A 9 -26.66 15.46 -4.06
N PRO A 10 -25.61 15.84 -3.30
CA PRO A 10 -24.53 16.62 -3.86
C PRO A 10 -23.89 15.87 -5.03
N ALA A 11 -23.82 16.52 -6.19
CA ALA A 11 -23.21 15.95 -7.38
C ALA A 11 -21.75 15.55 -7.09
N PRO A 12 -21.33 14.35 -7.49
CA PRO A 12 -19.96 13.89 -7.26
C PRO A 12 -18.98 14.74 -8.05
N ASN A 13 -17.82 15.04 -7.46
CA ASN A 13 -16.76 15.71 -8.20
C ASN A 13 -16.12 14.70 -9.17
N VAL A 14 -16.40 14.87 -10.46
CA VAL A 14 -16.00 13.96 -11.55
C VAL A 14 -14.48 13.81 -11.65
N LEU A 15 -13.71 14.86 -11.34
CA LEU A 15 -12.24 14.81 -11.35
C LEU A 15 -11.70 13.83 -10.29
N PHE A 16 -12.21 13.90 -9.06
CA PHE A 16 -11.81 12.97 -7.99
C PHE A 16 -12.26 11.54 -8.26
N LEU A 17 -13.40 11.38 -8.93
CA LEU A 17 -13.93 10.09 -9.33
C LEU A 17 -13.06 9.46 -10.42
N LEU A 18 -12.76 10.19 -11.49
CA LEU A 18 -11.87 9.71 -12.57
C LEU A 18 -10.44 9.46 -12.06
N ALA A 19 -9.86 10.39 -11.30
CA ALA A 19 -8.53 10.20 -10.72
C ALA A 19 -8.48 8.97 -9.80
N GLY A 20 -9.52 8.78 -8.97
CA GLY A 20 -9.66 7.59 -8.14
C GLY A 20 -9.74 6.31 -8.96
N LEU A 21 -10.47 6.31 -10.07
CA LEU A 21 -10.60 5.15 -10.97
C LEU A 21 -9.27 4.78 -11.61
N ILE A 22 -8.58 5.78 -12.16
CA ILE A 22 -7.29 5.61 -12.83
C ILE A 22 -6.29 5.00 -11.85
N LEU A 23 -6.25 5.50 -10.61
CA LEU A 23 -5.36 4.97 -9.58
C LEU A 23 -5.75 3.55 -9.14
N ILE A 24 -7.04 3.22 -9.10
CA ILE A 24 -7.48 1.83 -8.83
C ILE A 24 -6.99 0.91 -9.96
N ILE A 25 -7.22 1.28 -11.23
CA ILE A 25 -6.80 0.48 -12.39
C ILE A 25 -5.27 0.34 -12.41
N ALA A 26 -4.54 1.44 -12.23
CA ALA A 26 -3.08 1.44 -12.18
C ALA A 26 -2.56 0.58 -11.02
N GLY A 27 -3.17 0.68 -9.83
CA GLY A 27 -2.82 -0.14 -8.68
C GLY A 27 -3.01 -1.63 -8.94
N VAL A 28 -4.13 -2.03 -9.53
CA VAL A 28 -4.39 -3.43 -9.93
C VAL A 28 -3.36 -3.90 -10.96
N ALA A 29 -3.07 -3.07 -11.97
CA ALA A 29 -2.09 -3.40 -13.00
C ALA A 29 -0.68 -3.58 -12.42
N LEU A 30 -0.26 -2.71 -11.50
CA LEU A 30 1.02 -2.83 -10.79
C LEU A 30 1.07 -4.10 -9.94
N MET A 31 -0.01 -4.44 -9.23
CA MET A 31 -0.07 -5.69 -8.47
C MET A 31 0.05 -6.92 -9.37
N ALA A 32 -0.69 -6.94 -10.49
CA ALA A 32 -0.62 -8.04 -11.45
C ALA A 32 0.79 -8.16 -12.06
N PHE A 33 1.39 -7.05 -12.47
CA PHE A 33 2.74 -7.00 -13.02
C PHE A 33 3.80 -7.46 -12.00
N GLY A 34 3.73 -6.95 -10.76
CA GLY A 34 4.62 -7.36 -9.67
C GLY A 34 4.49 -8.85 -9.31
N ALA A 35 3.26 -9.37 -9.31
CA ALA A 35 3.02 -10.80 -9.09
C ALA A 35 3.56 -11.65 -10.25
N LEU A 36 3.27 -11.27 -11.50
CA LEU A 36 3.77 -11.95 -12.70
C LEU A 36 5.30 -12.02 -12.72
N THR A 37 5.97 -10.91 -12.43
CA THR A 37 7.45 -10.85 -12.36
C THR A 37 8.00 -11.73 -11.25
N ALA A 38 7.39 -11.74 -10.06
CA ALA A 38 7.79 -12.64 -8.97
C ALA A 38 7.55 -14.11 -9.32
N PHE A 39 6.41 -14.47 -9.92
CA PHE A 39 6.09 -15.84 -10.29
C PHE A 39 6.96 -16.37 -11.44
N GLN A 40 7.28 -15.53 -12.43
CA GLN A 40 8.18 -15.90 -13.53
C GLN A 40 9.62 -16.13 -13.05
N ALA A 41 10.00 -15.48 -11.95
CA ALA A 41 11.32 -15.63 -11.35
C ALA A 41 11.48 -16.91 -10.51
N ILE A 42 10.38 -17.60 -10.19
CA ILE A 42 10.43 -18.89 -9.48
C ILE A 42 10.55 -20.00 -10.56
N PRO A 43 11.69 -20.69 -10.69
CA PRO A 43 11.81 -21.79 -11.63
C PRO A 43 10.76 -22.87 -11.31
N ARG A 44 10.06 -23.36 -12.35
CA ARG A 44 8.89 -24.27 -12.27
C ARG A 44 9.18 -25.65 -11.62
N GLY A 45 10.40 -25.89 -11.13
CA GLY A 45 10.84 -27.15 -10.51
C GLY A 45 11.16 -27.08 -9.00
N ASP A 46 11.36 -25.88 -8.42
CA ASP A 46 11.93 -25.75 -7.07
C ASP A 46 10.93 -25.31 -5.97
N LEU A 47 9.63 -25.39 -6.24
CA LEU A 47 8.57 -25.25 -5.23
C LEU A 47 8.50 -26.48 -4.30
N ARG A 48 9.64 -26.97 -3.82
CA ARG A 48 9.69 -27.77 -2.60
C ARG A 48 9.52 -26.80 -1.44
N LEU A 49 8.35 -26.80 -0.80
CA LEU A 49 8.11 -26.14 0.48
C LEU A 49 9.23 -26.53 1.48
N GLY A 50 10.27 -25.70 1.58
CA GLY A 50 11.43 -25.93 2.45
C GLY A 50 12.81 -25.82 1.80
N ALA A 51 12.93 -25.84 0.47
CA ALA A 51 14.20 -25.53 -0.20
C ALA A 51 14.29 -24.02 -0.44
N VAL A 52 15.21 -23.34 0.25
CA VAL A 52 15.53 -21.94 -0.03
C VAL A 52 16.24 -21.93 -1.39
N PRO A 53 15.66 -21.33 -2.45
CA PRO A 53 16.34 -21.20 -3.74
C PRO A 53 17.67 -20.48 -3.52
N ASP A 54 18.70 -20.82 -4.29
CA ASP A 54 20.03 -20.22 -4.15
C ASP A 54 19.92 -18.69 -4.06
N ALA A 55 20.21 -18.17 -2.86
CA ALA A 55 19.88 -16.81 -2.44
C ALA A 55 20.55 -15.72 -3.29
N ARG A 56 21.57 -16.08 -4.08
CA ARG A 56 22.38 -15.16 -4.89
C ARG A 56 21.78 -14.77 -6.24
N GLY A 57 20.83 -15.52 -6.80
CA GLY A 57 20.31 -15.28 -8.16
C GLY A 57 18.79 -15.13 -8.25
N ASP A 58 18.06 -16.04 -7.62
CA ASP A 58 16.62 -16.20 -7.88
C ASP A 58 15.73 -15.32 -6.98
N LEU A 59 16.23 -14.91 -5.82
CA LEU A 59 15.44 -14.14 -4.86
C LEU A 59 15.31 -12.64 -5.21
N ALA A 60 16.30 -12.06 -5.89
CA ALA A 60 16.30 -10.64 -6.23
C ALA A 60 15.10 -10.21 -7.10
N PRO A 61 14.77 -10.90 -8.21
CA PRO A 61 13.57 -10.60 -8.99
C PRO A 61 12.27 -10.84 -8.22
N VAL A 62 12.22 -11.83 -7.32
CA VAL A 62 11.07 -12.07 -6.43
C VAL A 62 10.86 -10.89 -5.47
N ILE A 63 11.92 -10.41 -4.81
CA ILE A 63 11.87 -9.25 -3.89
C ILE A 63 11.45 -7.98 -4.63
N ASN A 64 11.96 -7.76 -5.85
CA ASN A 64 11.55 -6.63 -6.69
C ASN A 64 10.06 -6.73 -7.06
N GLY A 65 9.58 -7.93 -7.45
CA GLY A 65 8.17 -8.18 -7.74
C GLY A 65 7.27 -7.83 -6.54
N PHE A 66 7.61 -8.31 -5.34
CA PHE A 66 6.89 -7.97 -4.10
C PHE A 66 6.89 -6.46 -3.81
N THR A 67 8.01 -5.78 -4.04
CA THR A 67 8.10 -4.32 -3.88
C THR A 67 7.11 -3.60 -4.79
N VAL A 68 6.99 -4.05 -6.05
CA VAL A 68 6.01 -3.51 -7.01
C VAL A 68 4.57 -3.81 -6.60
N VAL A 69 4.30 -5.00 -6.05
CA VAL A 69 2.98 -5.35 -5.50
C VAL A 69 2.60 -4.40 -4.35
N ILE A 70 3.51 -4.13 -3.42
CA ILE A 70 3.29 -3.19 -2.30
C ILE A 70 2.97 -1.78 -2.82
N ALA A 71 3.70 -1.31 -3.83
CA ALA A 71 3.40 -0.04 -4.49
C ALA A 71 2.01 -0.03 -5.15
N GLY A 72 1.63 -1.14 -5.80
CA GLY A 72 0.30 -1.36 -6.37
C GLY A 72 -0.82 -1.30 -5.32
N CYS A 73 -0.65 -2.00 -4.18
CA CYS A 73 -1.58 -1.95 -3.05
C CYS A 73 -1.77 -0.51 -2.53
N THR A 74 -0.67 0.23 -2.40
CA THR A 74 -0.69 1.63 -1.95
C THR A 74 -1.43 2.53 -2.93
N THR A 75 -1.15 2.38 -4.23
CA THR A 75 -1.78 3.13 -5.31
C THR A 75 -3.29 2.85 -5.38
N LEU A 76 -3.67 1.57 -5.26
CA LEU A 76 -5.07 1.14 -5.20
C LEU A 76 -5.78 1.75 -3.99
N THR A 77 -5.12 1.74 -2.83
CA THR A 77 -5.66 2.30 -1.59
C THR A 77 -5.91 3.79 -1.73
N ALA A 78 -4.93 4.54 -2.25
CA ALA A 78 -5.09 5.96 -2.56
C ALA A 78 -6.24 6.23 -3.55
N GLY A 79 -6.34 5.41 -4.61
CA GLY A 79 -7.43 5.49 -5.58
C GLY A 79 -8.80 5.29 -4.95
N ARG A 80 -8.97 4.29 -4.06
CA ARG A 80 -10.23 4.08 -3.32
C ARG A 80 -10.56 5.26 -2.40
N TYR A 81 -9.57 5.83 -1.74
CA TYR A 81 -9.79 7.00 -0.88
C TYR A 81 -10.27 8.22 -1.67
N LEU A 82 -9.69 8.48 -2.84
CA LEU A 82 -10.09 9.57 -3.75
C LEU A 82 -11.47 9.33 -4.36
N TRP A 83 -11.73 8.11 -4.85
CA TRP A 83 -13.03 7.70 -5.40
C TRP A 83 -14.16 7.88 -4.38
N ARG A 84 -13.93 7.47 -3.11
CA ARG A 84 -14.88 7.68 -2.00
C ARG A 84 -14.99 9.16 -1.61
N GLY A 85 -13.89 9.92 -1.68
CA GLY A 85 -13.84 11.35 -1.39
C GLY A 85 -14.65 12.22 -2.37
N ALA A 86 -14.89 11.73 -3.59
CA ALA A 86 -15.65 12.45 -4.62
C ALA A 86 -17.09 12.81 -4.20
N ARG A 87 -17.67 12.11 -3.20
CA ARG A 87 -19.06 12.31 -2.74
C ARG A 87 -19.20 13.14 -1.44
N ARG A 88 -18.10 13.54 -0.78
CA ARG A 88 -18.14 14.24 0.53
C ARG A 88 -17.57 15.67 0.45
N ARG A 89 -18.21 16.62 1.15
CA ARG A 89 -17.91 18.07 1.13
C ARG A 89 -17.08 18.58 2.31
N GLY A 90 -16.62 17.73 3.25
CA GLY A 90 -15.81 18.18 4.37
C GLY A 90 -14.32 18.30 4.02
N LEU A 91 -13.74 19.51 4.04
CA LEU A 91 -12.29 19.73 3.93
C LEU A 91 -11.51 18.89 4.95
N ARG A 92 -12.04 18.76 6.17
CA ARG A 92 -11.47 17.92 7.24
C ARG A 92 -11.47 16.41 6.92
N ASP A 93 -12.50 15.92 6.23
CA ASP A 93 -12.56 14.51 5.77
C ASP A 93 -11.55 14.27 4.65
N ARG A 94 -11.39 15.23 3.73
CA ARG A 94 -10.40 15.17 2.65
C ARG A 94 -8.98 15.21 3.18
N LEU A 95 -8.69 16.10 4.12
CA LEU A 95 -7.39 16.18 4.79
C LEU A 95 -7.09 14.91 5.57
N GLY A 96 -8.07 14.35 6.29
CA GLY A 96 -7.91 13.05 6.97
C GLY A 96 -7.52 11.92 6.01
N ARG A 97 -8.20 11.82 4.86
CA ARG A 97 -7.88 10.84 3.81
C ARG A 97 -6.49 11.06 3.21
N LEU A 98 -6.12 12.30 2.91
CA LEU A 98 -4.77 12.63 2.41
C LEU A 98 -3.70 12.26 3.44
N LEU A 99 -3.98 12.45 4.72
CA LEU A 99 -3.07 12.08 5.80
C LEU A 99 -2.88 10.56 5.88
N VAL A 100 -3.97 9.78 5.75
CA VAL A 100 -3.89 8.31 5.65
C VAL A 100 -3.07 7.90 4.43
N ILE A 101 -3.36 8.46 3.24
CA ILE A 101 -2.60 8.19 2.01
C ILE A 101 -1.11 8.50 2.20
N SER A 102 -0.79 9.65 2.80
CA SER A 102 0.59 10.04 3.06
C SER A 102 1.29 9.07 4.01
N GLY A 103 0.61 8.60 5.05
CA GLY A 103 1.14 7.57 5.95
C GLY A 103 1.44 6.27 5.22
N TYR A 104 0.53 5.80 4.36
CA TYR A 104 0.76 4.64 3.50
C TYR A 104 1.93 4.84 2.55
N LEU A 105 2.06 6.02 1.93
CA LEU A 105 3.19 6.32 1.05
C LEU A 105 4.53 6.28 1.81
N VAL A 106 4.58 6.83 3.03
CA VAL A 106 5.78 6.80 3.87
C VAL A 106 6.14 5.36 4.25
N VAL A 107 5.16 4.53 4.63
CA VAL A 107 5.39 3.11 4.93
C VAL A 107 5.88 2.36 3.68
N THR A 108 5.33 2.67 2.51
CA THR A 108 5.77 2.06 1.24
C THR A 108 7.19 2.46 0.87
N VAL A 109 7.58 3.71 1.13
CA VAL A 109 8.99 4.14 0.99
C VAL A 109 9.89 3.40 1.97
N ALA A 110 9.47 3.22 3.22
CA ALA A 110 10.24 2.46 4.21
C ALA A 110 10.46 1.00 3.76
N LEU A 111 9.42 0.35 3.25
CA LEU A 111 9.50 -1.02 2.71
C LEU A 111 10.39 -1.08 1.47
N TYR A 112 10.32 -0.10 0.57
CA TYR A 112 11.22 0.01 -0.58
C TYR A 112 12.69 0.17 -0.14
N VAL A 113 12.96 1.00 0.89
CA VAL A 113 14.31 1.13 1.44
C VAL A 113 14.77 -0.20 2.00
N LEU A 114 13.93 -0.90 2.78
CA LEU A 114 14.24 -2.22 3.32
C LEU A 114 14.59 -3.22 2.21
N THR A 115 13.82 -3.25 1.11
CA THR A 115 14.13 -4.18 0.00
C THR A 115 15.47 -3.88 -0.65
N ARG A 116 15.92 -2.61 -0.71
CA ARG A 116 17.29 -2.28 -1.15
C ARG A 116 18.37 -2.79 -0.20
N TYR A 117 18.13 -2.79 1.11
CA TYR A 117 19.05 -3.42 2.07
C TYR A 117 19.07 -4.94 1.92
N LEU A 118 17.91 -5.58 1.73
CA LEU A 118 17.83 -7.02 1.50
C LEU A 118 18.59 -7.43 0.23
N LEU A 119 18.41 -6.70 -0.88
CA LEU A 119 19.15 -6.97 -2.12
C LEU A 119 20.67 -6.81 -1.94
N ARG A 120 21.12 -5.81 -1.17
CA ARG A 120 22.54 -5.65 -0.85
C ARG A 120 23.07 -6.80 0.01
N ALA A 121 22.29 -7.25 0.99
CA ALA A 121 22.65 -8.36 1.87
C ALA A 121 22.78 -9.68 1.09
N LEU A 122 21.90 -9.91 0.09
CA LEU A 122 21.97 -11.08 -0.80
C LEU A 122 23.17 -11.05 -1.74
N ALA A 123 23.65 -9.86 -2.11
CA ALA A 123 24.83 -9.68 -2.95
C ALA A 123 26.15 -9.74 -2.15
N THR A 124 26.09 -9.97 -0.84
CA THR A 124 27.26 -10.00 0.05
C THR A 124 27.67 -11.44 0.34
N ASP A 125 28.96 -11.75 0.18
CA ASP A 125 29.50 -13.10 0.37
C ASP A 125 29.83 -13.45 1.82
N ASP A 126 29.94 -12.43 2.66
CA ASP A 126 30.19 -12.54 4.10
C ASP A 126 28.86 -12.57 4.88
N ALA A 127 28.63 -13.65 5.61
CA ALA A 127 27.43 -13.88 6.39
C ALA A 127 27.24 -12.84 7.52
N ASP A 128 28.32 -12.45 8.21
CA ASP A 128 28.25 -11.48 9.30
C ASP A 128 27.95 -10.08 8.77
N ALA A 129 28.57 -9.72 7.64
CA ALA A 129 28.26 -8.49 6.93
C ALA A 129 26.80 -8.49 6.42
N SER A 130 26.32 -9.60 5.86
CA SER A 130 24.94 -9.75 5.38
C SER A 130 23.93 -9.52 6.51
N VAL A 131 24.11 -10.17 7.66
CA VAL A 131 23.25 -9.99 8.85
C VAL A 131 23.25 -8.53 9.32
N ARG A 132 24.42 -7.88 9.38
CA ARG A 132 24.53 -6.48 9.77
C ARG A 132 23.79 -5.55 8.80
N ILE A 133 23.87 -5.80 7.49
CA ILE A 133 23.14 -5.03 6.46
C ILE A 133 21.63 -5.18 6.66
N VAL A 134 21.13 -6.40 6.91
CA VAL A 134 19.70 -6.64 7.17
C VAL A 134 19.24 -5.91 8.43
N LEU A 135 19.98 -6.02 9.54
CA LEU A 135 19.64 -5.34 10.79
C LEU A 135 19.61 -3.81 10.63
N ASN A 136 20.60 -3.23 9.95
CA ASN A 136 20.60 -1.80 9.63
C ASN A 136 19.39 -1.41 8.78
N GLY A 137 19.05 -2.23 7.77
CA GLY A 137 17.87 -2.04 6.95
C GLY A 137 16.57 -2.04 7.76
N LEU A 138 16.43 -2.97 8.71
CA LEU A 138 15.28 -3.06 9.61
C LEU A 138 15.17 -1.82 10.51
N VAL A 139 16.28 -1.36 11.08
CA VAL A 139 16.30 -0.15 11.91
C VAL A 139 15.90 1.08 11.10
N VAL A 140 16.48 1.27 9.90
CA VAL A 140 16.13 2.39 9.01
C VAL A 140 14.67 2.31 8.58
N CYS A 141 14.18 1.12 8.25
CA CYS A 141 12.78 0.90 7.91
C CYS A 141 11.87 1.29 9.08
N ALA A 142 12.18 0.86 10.31
CA ALA A 142 11.39 1.21 11.49
C ALA A 142 11.39 2.72 11.75
N LEU A 143 12.55 3.38 11.61
CA LEU A 143 12.67 4.83 11.78
C LEU A 143 11.83 5.64 10.79
N ILE A 144 11.55 5.10 9.60
CA ILE A 144 10.69 5.76 8.60
C ILE A 144 9.23 5.33 8.76
N ALA A 145 8.99 4.02 8.90
CA ALA A 145 7.65 3.44 8.93
C ALA A 145 6.89 3.83 10.20
N VAL A 146 7.54 3.92 11.36
CA VAL A 146 6.86 4.28 12.62
C VAL A 146 6.29 5.70 12.55
N PRO A 147 7.04 6.75 12.19
CA PRO A 147 6.47 8.08 11.95
C PRO A 147 5.37 8.07 10.89
N GLY A 148 5.56 7.37 9.77
CA GLY A 148 4.54 7.24 8.72
C GLY A 148 3.22 6.63 9.24
N SER A 149 3.34 5.61 10.08
CA SER A 149 2.20 4.94 10.72
C SER A 149 1.50 5.87 11.72
N LEU A 150 2.27 6.61 12.51
CA LEU A 150 1.75 7.59 13.46
C LEU A 150 1.03 8.76 12.78
N LEU A 151 1.42 9.14 11.55
CA LEU A 151 0.69 10.13 10.75
C LEU A 151 -0.68 9.60 10.27
N ALA A 152 -0.81 8.29 10.03
CA ALA A 152 -2.08 7.72 9.59
C ALA A 152 -3.15 7.74 10.70
N VAL A 153 -2.75 7.61 11.97
CA VAL A 153 -3.66 7.58 13.15
C VAL A 153 -4.58 8.82 13.25
N PRO A 154 -4.09 10.07 13.24
CA PRO A 154 -4.96 11.25 13.23
C PRO A 154 -5.81 11.31 11.96
N GLY A 155 -5.32 10.78 10.83
CA GLY A 155 -6.05 10.69 9.57
C GLY A 155 -7.30 9.81 9.69
N PHE A 156 -7.16 8.62 10.28
CA PHE A 156 -8.27 7.71 10.57
C PHE A 156 -9.34 8.36 11.48
N ARG A 157 -8.89 9.09 12.51
CA ARG A 157 -9.79 9.83 13.42
C ARG A 157 -10.52 10.98 12.73
N MET A 158 -9.83 11.72 11.86
CA MET A 158 -10.43 12.86 11.13
C MET A 158 -11.40 12.42 10.02
N ALA A 159 -11.11 11.32 9.33
CA ALA A 159 -11.94 10.79 8.25
C ALA A 159 -13.17 9.99 8.74
N ARG A 160 -13.32 9.80 10.07
CA ARG A 160 -14.36 8.95 10.67
C ARG A 160 -14.46 7.59 9.94
N GLU A 161 -13.31 6.97 9.69
CA GLU A 161 -13.22 5.68 8.98
C GLU A 161 -13.90 4.55 9.76
N GLU A 162 -13.85 4.62 11.09
CA GLU A 162 -14.39 3.57 11.97
C GLU A 162 -15.91 3.31 11.79
N PRO A 163 -16.80 4.33 11.81
CA PRO A 163 -18.21 4.09 11.50
C PRO A 163 -18.47 3.68 10.05
N LEU A 164 -17.61 4.05 9.11
CA LEU A 164 -17.70 3.64 7.69
C LEU A 164 -17.34 2.17 7.50
N MET A 165 -16.26 1.70 8.13
CA MET A 165 -15.85 0.29 8.09
C MET A 165 -16.90 -0.59 8.78
N ARG A 166 -17.47 -0.14 9.91
CA ARG A 166 -18.57 -0.84 10.58
C ARG A 166 -19.85 -0.87 9.74
N ALA A 167 -20.15 0.19 8.99
CA ALA A 167 -21.29 0.23 8.08
C ALA A 167 -21.09 -0.69 6.85
N GLU A 168 -19.89 -0.75 6.27
CA GLU A 168 -19.58 -1.70 5.18
C GLU A 168 -19.59 -3.15 5.66
N ALA A 169 -19.12 -3.43 6.87
CA ALA A 169 -19.20 -4.77 7.46
C ALA A 169 -20.65 -5.21 7.68
N ARG A 170 -21.53 -4.30 8.11
CA ARG A 170 -22.96 -4.58 8.31
C ARG A 170 -23.78 -4.65 7.02
N ALA A 171 -23.38 -3.95 5.97
CA ALA A 171 -24.10 -3.95 4.69
C ALA A 171 -23.79 -5.18 3.80
N ARG A 172 -22.89 -6.07 4.25
CA ARG A 172 -22.52 -7.32 3.57
C ARG A 172 -23.14 -8.58 4.21
N PHE A 173 -24.05 -8.39 5.17
CA PHE A 173 -24.93 -9.43 5.72
C PHE A 173 -26.38 -8.99 5.54
#